data_AF-A0A7C8CIW9-F1
#
_entry.id   AF-A0A7C8CIW9-F1
#
_cell.length_a   1.000
_cell.length_b   1.000
_cell.length_c   1.000
_cell.angle_alpha   90.00
_cell.angle_beta   90.00
_cell.angle_gamma   90.00
#
_symmetry.space_group_name_H-M   'P 1'
#
loop_
_entity.id
_entity.type
_entity.pdbx_description
1 polymer ?
#
loop_
_entity_poly.entity_id
_entity_poly.type
_entity_poly.pdbx_seq_one_letter_code
_entity_poly.pdbx_strand_id
1 'polypeptide(L)'
;MDRRLAVVIAIFAHGCSESSVQESRIAPRQEADAGVTRPVEDLQVSAAAAEPEAVARGRVVYAVNCSVCHNPDPNLPGTLGPEVAGSSLELLEARLLHNSYPEGYTPKRDSRVMMALPYLKGDIGPLAAYLADPGSS
;
A
#
# COMPACT_ATOMS: atom_id res chain seq x y z
N MET A 1 55.41 -17.92 41.46
CA MET A 1 54.55 -18.98 42.02
C MET A 1 53.15 -18.42 42.13
N ASP A 2 52.36 -18.57 41.07
CA ASP A 2 50.94 -18.20 41.00
C ASP A 2 50.05 -19.23 41.68
N ARG A 3 49.09 -18.80 42.51
CA ARG A 3 47.85 -19.56 42.79
C ARG A 3 46.66 -18.65 43.17
N ARG A 4 45.74 -18.49 42.20
CA ARG A 4 44.27 -18.72 42.24
C ARG A 4 43.31 -17.93 43.17
N LEU A 5 42.22 -17.48 42.51
CA LEU A 5 40.79 -17.53 42.89
C LEU A 5 40.16 -16.33 43.64
N ALA A 6 39.25 -15.61 42.98
CA ALA A 6 37.78 -15.72 43.14
C ALA A 6 37.05 -14.43 42.72
N VAL A 7 36.02 -14.60 41.90
CA VAL A 7 35.09 -13.58 41.38
C VAL A 7 34.04 -13.24 42.44
N VAL A 8 33.72 -11.95 42.66
CA VAL A 8 32.42 -11.53 43.18
C VAL A 8 31.97 -10.24 42.48
N ILE A 9 30.79 -10.35 41.86
CA ILE A 9 30.00 -9.35 41.16
C ILE A 9 29.51 -8.29 42.16
N ALA A 10 29.68 -7.00 41.84
CA ALA A 10 29.05 -5.90 42.57
C ALA A 10 28.09 -5.14 41.64
N ILE A 11 26.79 -5.43 41.81
CA ILE A 11 25.69 -4.61 41.33
C ILE A 11 25.54 -3.46 42.33
N PHE A 12 25.71 -2.21 41.88
CA PHE A 12 25.36 -1.03 42.66
C PHE A 12 24.23 -0.27 41.98
N ALA A 13 23.06 -0.36 42.57
CA ALA A 13 21.93 0.53 42.36
C ALA A 13 22.14 1.81 43.21
N HIS A 14 22.22 2.97 42.54
CA HIS A 14 22.05 4.33 43.07
C HIS A 14 21.66 5.18 41.86
N GLY A 15 20.67 6.05 41.84
CA GLY A 15 19.80 6.59 42.88
C GLY A 15 18.90 7.64 42.21
N CYS A 16 17.83 8.03 42.89
CA CYS A 16 16.96 9.12 42.51
C CYS A 16 17.73 10.45 42.34
N SER A 17 17.40 11.23 41.32
CA SER A 17 17.55 12.69 41.36
C SER A 17 16.58 13.34 40.36
N GLU A 18 15.44 13.76 40.90
CA GLU A 18 14.59 14.80 40.31
C GLU A 18 15.27 16.15 40.54
N SER A 19 15.47 16.93 39.48
CA SER A 19 15.26 18.38 39.40
C SER A 19 16.04 18.97 38.23
N SER A 20 15.34 19.41 37.19
CA SER A 20 15.44 20.79 36.72
C SER A 20 14.59 20.94 35.47
N VAL A 21 13.58 21.79 35.60
CA VAL A 21 12.82 22.37 34.50
C VAL A 21 13.81 22.93 33.47
N GLN A 22 13.74 22.43 32.23
CA GLN A 22 14.30 23.15 31.09
C GLN A 22 13.16 23.48 30.13
N GLU A 23 12.45 24.54 30.51
CA GLU A 23 11.54 25.28 29.67
C GLU A 23 12.29 25.83 28.44
N SER A 24 11.63 25.63 27.31
CA SER A 24 11.78 26.28 26.00
C SER A 24 13.00 27.18 25.73
N ARG A 25 13.83 26.74 24.78
CA ARG A 25 14.23 27.61 23.67
C ARG A 25 13.98 26.86 22.37
N ILE A 26 12.80 27.12 21.81
CA ILE A 26 12.45 26.75 20.45
C ILE A 26 13.46 27.43 19.53
N ALA A 27 14.36 26.64 18.93
CA ALA A 27 15.22 27.13 17.86
C ALA A 27 14.37 27.39 16.61
N PRO A 28 14.65 28.46 15.83
CA PRO A 28 13.94 28.69 14.59
C PRO A 28 14.20 27.55 13.61
N ARG A 29 13.12 27.06 13.00
CA ARG A 29 13.13 26.10 11.89
C ARG A 29 13.84 26.77 10.71
N GLN A 30 15.10 26.42 10.45
CA GLN A 30 15.73 26.80 9.19
C GLN A 30 15.12 25.97 8.07
N GLU A 31 14.30 26.65 7.28
CA GLU A 31 13.91 26.24 5.94
C GLU A 31 15.16 26.11 5.06
N ALA A 32 15.35 24.92 4.50
CA ALA A 32 16.18 24.71 3.33
C ALA A 32 15.27 24.22 2.21
N ASP A 33 14.36 25.09 1.76
CA ASP A 33 13.78 24.99 0.43
C ASP A 33 14.82 25.57 -0.55
N ALA A 34 15.78 24.72 -0.90
CA ALA A 34 16.71 24.97 -2.00
C ALA A 34 16.33 24.02 -3.13
N GLY A 35 15.37 24.47 -3.94
CA GLY A 35 15.15 24.10 -5.33
C GLY A 35 15.75 22.78 -5.80
N VAL A 36 14.99 21.70 -5.65
CA VAL A 36 15.16 20.51 -6.50
C VAL A 36 14.22 20.67 -7.69
N THR A 37 14.55 21.60 -8.59
CA THR A 37 13.99 21.62 -9.94
C THR A 37 14.87 20.75 -10.82
N ARG A 38 14.61 19.44 -10.84
CA ARG A 38 15.09 18.60 -11.92
C ARG A 38 14.08 18.67 -13.06
N PRO A 39 14.49 18.96 -14.31
CA PRO A 39 13.61 18.86 -15.46
C PRO A 39 13.02 17.45 -15.51
N VAL A 40 11.69 17.36 -15.56
CA VAL A 40 10.93 16.10 -15.65
C VAL A 40 10.90 15.54 -17.08
N GLU A 41 11.81 15.98 -17.94
CA GLU A 41 11.74 15.77 -19.39
C GLU A 41 12.41 14.49 -19.90
N ASP A 42 12.99 13.65 -19.02
CA ASP A 42 13.71 12.43 -19.43
C ASP A 42 13.25 11.11 -18.78
N LEU A 43 12.07 11.05 -18.15
CA LEU A 43 11.44 9.76 -17.81
C LEU A 43 10.47 9.34 -18.91
N GLN A 44 11.02 8.96 -20.06
CA GLN A 44 10.33 8.11 -21.00
C GLN A 44 10.25 6.69 -20.41
N VAL A 45 9.22 6.43 -19.61
CA VAL A 45 8.87 5.06 -19.21
C VAL A 45 8.38 4.33 -20.47
N SER A 46 9.26 3.53 -21.06
CA SER A 46 8.93 2.67 -22.19
C SER A 46 7.88 1.63 -21.77
N ALA A 47 6.87 1.43 -22.62
CA ALA A 47 5.69 0.59 -22.38
C ALA A 47 6.01 -0.86 -21.92
N ALA A 48 7.21 -1.39 -22.19
CA ALA A 48 7.60 -2.72 -21.73
C ALA A 48 8.16 -2.78 -20.29
N ALA A 49 8.79 -1.70 -19.81
CA ALA A 49 9.20 -1.56 -18.41
C ALA A 49 8.06 -1.02 -17.52
N ALA A 50 7.03 -0.44 -18.15
CA ALA A 50 5.82 0.03 -17.49
C ALA A 50 4.94 -1.11 -16.93
N GLU A 51 4.94 -2.29 -17.58
CA GLU A 51 4.11 -3.43 -17.19
C GLU A 51 4.38 -3.95 -15.76
N PRO A 52 5.63 -4.27 -15.35
CA PRO A 52 5.88 -4.74 -13.99
C PRO A 52 5.61 -3.68 -12.92
N GLU A 53 5.86 -2.40 -13.21
CA GLU A 53 5.54 -1.30 -12.29
C GLU A 53 4.02 -1.12 -12.15
N ALA A 54 3.27 -1.20 -13.25
CA ALA A 54 1.81 -1.14 -13.26
C ALA A 54 1.21 -2.31 -12.47
N VAL A 55 1.71 -3.53 -12.66
CA VAL A 55 1.30 -4.71 -11.87
C VAL A 55 1.61 -4.52 -10.39
N ALA A 56 2.80 -4.03 -10.04
CA ALA A 56 3.17 -3.75 -8.64
C ALA A 56 2.26 -2.69 -8.01
N ARG A 57 1.98 -1.60 -8.73
CA ARG A 57 1.04 -0.56 -8.31
C ARG A 57 -0.37 -1.12 -8.13
N GLY A 58 -0.85 -1.90 -9.10
CA GLY A 58 -2.15 -2.56 -9.04
C GLY A 58 -2.30 -3.50 -7.85
N ARG A 59 -1.25 -4.26 -7.51
CA ARG A 59 -1.22 -5.12 -6.32
C ARG A 59 -1.41 -4.32 -5.03
N VAL A 60 -0.76 -3.16 -4.91
CA VAL A 60 -0.94 -2.26 -3.74
C VAL A 60 -2.37 -1.74 -3.68
N VAL A 61 -2.90 -1.25 -4.82
CA VAL A 61 -4.28 -0.76 -4.92
C VAL A 61 -5.27 -1.84 -4.49
N TYR A 62 -5.10 -3.07 -4.98
CA TYR A 62 -5.94 -4.22 -4.66
C TYR A 62 -5.89 -4.56 -3.16
N ALA A 63 -4.68 -4.68 -2.61
CA ALA A 63 -4.49 -5.03 -1.21
C ALA A 63 -5.18 -4.03 -0.28
N VAL A 64 -5.07 -2.73 -0.58
CA VAL A 64 -5.61 -1.66 0.28
C VAL A 64 -7.12 -1.48 0.13
N ASN A 65 -7.68 -1.65 -1.08
CA ASN A 65 -9.05 -1.25 -1.36
C ASN A 65 -10.02 -2.42 -1.58
N CYS A 66 -9.53 -3.57 -2.03
CA CYS A 66 -10.38 -4.65 -2.54
C CYS A 66 -10.43 -5.86 -1.60
N SER A 67 -9.29 -6.20 -0.98
CA SER A 67 -9.10 -7.41 -0.17
C SER A 67 -9.94 -7.46 1.12
N VAL A 68 -10.57 -6.35 1.51
CA VAL A 68 -11.49 -6.32 2.66
C VAL A 68 -12.77 -7.10 2.38
N CYS A 69 -13.25 -7.08 1.14
CA CYS A 69 -14.48 -7.76 0.73
C CYS A 69 -14.19 -8.96 -0.19
N HIS A 70 -13.19 -8.80 -1.06
CA HIS A 70 -12.68 -9.84 -1.93
C HIS A 70 -11.57 -10.62 -1.22
N ASN A 71 -11.16 -11.75 -1.77
CA ASN A 71 -10.06 -12.52 -1.19
C ASN A 71 -8.72 -11.81 -1.44
N PRO A 72 -7.72 -11.85 -0.54
CA PRO A 72 -6.36 -11.39 -0.83
C PRO A 72 -5.77 -11.99 -2.11
N ASP A 73 -6.10 -13.24 -2.44
CA ASP A 73 -5.87 -13.83 -3.76
C ASP A 73 -7.08 -13.51 -4.67
N PRO A 74 -6.94 -12.69 -5.72
CA PRO A 74 -8.04 -12.30 -6.59
C PRO A 74 -8.65 -13.45 -7.40
N ASN A 75 -8.01 -14.63 -7.45
CA ASN A 75 -8.52 -15.83 -8.11
C ASN A 75 -9.51 -16.61 -7.24
N LEU A 76 -9.57 -16.30 -5.94
CA LEU A 76 -10.44 -16.98 -5.00
C LEU A 76 -11.61 -16.09 -4.58
N PRO A 77 -12.78 -16.69 -4.28
CA PRO A 77 -13.89 -15.92 -3.73
C PRO A 77 -13.56 -15.42 -2.33
N GLY A 78 -13.94 -14.17 -2.06
CA GLY A 78 -13.90 -13.58 -0.71
C GLY A 78 -15.19 -13.82 0.06
N THR A 79 -15.20 -13.38 1.33
CA THR A 79 -16.36 -13.48 2.21
C THR A 79 -17.57 -12.74 1.63
N LEU A 80 -17.38 -11.56 1.04
CA LEU A 80 -18.46 -10.73 0.50
C LEU A 80 -18.43 -10.61 -1.03
N GLY A 81 -17.24 -10.43 -1.60
CA GLY A 81 -17.02 -10.30 -3.03
C GLY A 81 -16.67 -11.64 -3.72
N PRO A 82 -17.03 -11.82 -5.00
CA PRO A 82 -16.53 -12.94 -5.79
C PRO A 82 -15.04 -12.78 -6.12
N GLU A 83 -14.44 -13.78 -6.75
CA GLU A 83 -13.14 -13.67 -7.41
C GLU A 83 -13.20 -12.67 -8.57
N VAL A 84 -12.13 -11.88 -8.73
CA VAL A 84 -12.06 -10.74 -9.67
C VAL A 84 -10.82 -10.77 -10.58
N ALA A 85 -9.97 -11.78 -10.48
CA ALA A 85 -8.90 -12.01 -11.46
C ALA A 85 -9.46 -12.04 -12.89
N GLY A 86 -8.72 -11.46 -13.82
CA GLY A 86 -9.08 -11.34 -15.23
C GLY A 86 -10.21 -10.34 -15.54
N SER A 87 -10.65 -9.52 -14.57
CA SER A 87 -11.67 -8.50 -14.83
C SER A 87 -11.22 -7.54 -15.93
N SER A 88 -12.08 -7.32 -16.93
CA SER A 88 -11.78 -6.38 -18.02
C SER A 88 -11.73 -4.94 -17.51
N LEU A 89 -10.99 -4.09 -18.23
CA LEU A 89 -10.92 -2.66 -17.93
C LEU A 89 -12.33 -2.02 -17.90
N GLU A 90 -13.18 -2.37 -18.87
CA GLU A 90 -14.56 -1.89 -18.97
C GLU A 90 -15.40 -2.28 -17.74
N LEU A 91 -15.27 -3.52 -17.26
CA LEU A 91 -15.95 -3.97 -16.05
C LEU A 91 -15.46 -3.21 -14.82
N LEU A 92 -14.16 -2.99 -14.71
CA LEU A 92 -13.57 -2.23 -13.61
C LEU A 92 -14.04 -0.78 -13.60
N GLU A 93 -14.06 -0.10 -14.75
CA GLU A 93 -14.59 1.25 -14.86
C GLU A 93 -16.07 1.33 -14.48
N ALA A 94 -16.91 0.46 -15.06
CA ALA A 94 -18.34 0.41 -14.77
C ALA A 94 -18.62 0.16 -13.28
N ARG A 95 -17.88 -0.76 -12.65
CA ARG A 95 -18.06 -1.08 -11.22
C ARG A 95 -17.48 -0.04 -10.29
N LEU A 96 -16.24 0.38 -10.51
CA LEU A 96 -15.53 1.25 -9.57
C LEU A 96 -15.96 2.70 -9.72
N LEU A 97 -16.28 3.18 -10.91
CA LEU A 97 -16.68 4.59 -11.08
C LEU A 97 -18.19 4.77 -10.94
N HIS A 98 -18.98 3.79 -11.35
CA HIS A 98 -20.42 3.96 -11.55
C HIS A 98 -21.30 2.98 -10.75
N ASN A 99 -20.72 2.02 -10.02
CA ASN A 99 -21.45 0.94 -9.34
C ASN A 99 -22.46 0.24 -10.27
N SER A 100 -22.06 0.05 -11.52
CA SER A 100 -22.88 -0.50 -12.61
C SER A 100 -22.15 -1.64 -13.31
N TYR A 101 -22.80 -2.30 -14.26
CA TYR A 101 -22.21 -3.36 -15.06
C TYR A 101 -22.25 -2.97 -16.54
N PRO A 102 -21.26 -3.41 -17.35
CA PRO A 102 -21.32 -3.28 -18.80
C PRO A 102 -22.57 -3.95 -19.39
N GLU A 103 -22.95 -3.52 -20.60
CA GLU A 103 -24.10 -4.12 -21.28
C GLU A 103 -23.88 -5.62 -21.53
N GLY A 104 -24.91 -6.43 -21.28
CA GLY A 104 -24.85 -7.89 -21.43
C GLY A 104 -24.04 -8.62 -20.34
N TYR A 105 -23.42 -7.92 -19.39
CA TYR A 105 -22.70 -8.56 -18.30
C TYR A 105 -23.67 -9.08 -17.21
N THR A 106 -23.51 -10.35 -16.83
CA THR A 106 -24.26 -10.95 -15.71
C THR A 106 -23.38 -10.99 -14.46
N PRO A 107 -23.77 -10.34 -13.34
CA PRO A 107 -23.03 -10.39 -12.09
C PRO A 107 -22.89 -11.80 -11.52
N LYS A 108 -21.71 -12.09 -10.94
CA LYS A 108 -21.43 -13.38 -10.28
C LYS A 108 -22.21 -13.59 -8.98
N ARG A 109 -22.70 -12.50 -8.37
CA ARG A 109 -23.50 -12.49 -7.14
C ARG A 109 -24.57 -11.40 -7.23
N ASP A 110 -25.70 -11.62 -6.56
CA ASP A 110 -26.82 -10.68 -6.54
C ASP A 110 -26.69 -9.55 -5.50
N SER A 111 -25.58 -9.50 -4.76
CA SER A 111 -25.38 -8.50 -3.71
C SER A 111 -25.09 -7.12 -4.30
N ARG A 112 -25.61 -6.08 -3.64
CA ARG A 112 -25.35 -4.66 -3.98
C ARG A 112 -24.43 -3.96 -2.98
N VAL A 113 -23.61 -4.74 -2.27
CA VAL A 113 -22.79 -4.27 -1.14
C VAL A 113 -21.59 -3.45 -1.61
N MET A 114 -20.97 -3.82 -2.73
CA MET A 114 -19.82 -3.09 -3.26
C MET A 114 -20.26 -1.71 -3.75
N MET A 115 -19.75 -0.67 -3.10
CA MET A 115 -19.98 0.74 -3.46
C MET A 115 -19.07 1.17 -4.60
N ALA A 116 -19.40 2.30 -5.25
CA ALA A 116 -18.47 2.96 -6.16
C ALA A 116 -17.27 3.51 -5.38
N LEU A 117 -16.09 3.44 -6.00
CA LEU A 117 -14.80 3.94 -5.53
C LEU A 117 -14.22 4.93 -6.57
N PRO A 118 -14.89 6.07 -6.86
CA PRO A 118 -14.50 6.97 -7.95
C PRO A 118 -13.12 7.62 -7.74
N TYR A 119 -12.62 7.65 -6.50
CA TYR A 119 -11.27 8.13 -6.18
C TYR A 119 -10.17 7.24 -6.77
N LEU A 120 -10.48 6.00 -7.17
CA LEU A 120 -9.53 5.09 -7.83
C LEU A 120 -9.39 5.32 -9.33
N LYS A 121 -10.04 6.34 -9.92
CA LYS A 121 -10.01 6.58 -11.38
C LYS A 121 -8.60 6.55 -11.99
N GLY A 122 -7.61 7.12 -11.30
CA GLY A 122 -6.22 7.14 -11.77
C GLY A 122 -5.48 5.80 -11.65
N ASP A 123 -6.01 4.86 -10.88
CA ASP A 123 -5.39 3.58 -10.53
C ASP A 123 -6.07 2.37 -11.22
N ILE A 124 -7.13 2.59 -12.01
CA ILE A 124 -7.86 1.50 -12.69
C ILE A 124 -6.97 0.75 -13.68
N GLY A 125 -6.14 1.46 -14.45
CA GLY A 125 -5.20 0.83 -15.39
C GLY A 125 -4.22 -0.12 -14.69
N PRO A 126 -3.44 0.35 -13.70
CA PRO A 126 -2.59 -0.52 -12.88
C PRO A 126 -3.34 -1.68 -12.21
N LEU A 127 -4.54 -1.42 -11.68
CA LEU A 127 -5.38 -2.47 -11.09
C LEU A 127 -5.75 -3.54 -12.12
N ALA A 128 -6.14 -3.14 -13.34
CA ALA A 128 -6.43 -4.06 -14.44
C ALA A 128 -5.20 -4.89 -14.82
N ALA A 129 -4.02 -4.25 -14.91
CA ALA A 129 -2.76 -4.94 -15.19
C ALA A 129 -2.47 -6.01 -14.13
N TYR A 130 -2.62 -5.68 -12.84
CA TYR A 130 -2.45 -6.67 -11.76
C TYR A 130 -3.47 -7.81 -11.85
N LEU A 131 -4.75 -7.53 -12.07
CA LEU A 131 -5.78 -8.58 -12.15
C LEU A 131 -5.63 -9.48 -13.38
N ALA A 132 -5.00 -8.98 -14.46
CA ALA A 132 -4.70 -9.76 -15.66
C ALA A 132 -3.41 -10.60 -15.53
N ASP A 133 -2.54 -10.29 -14.57
CA ASP A 133 -1.28 -11.01 -14.37
C ASP A 133 -1.53 -12.43 -13.83
N PRO A 134 -0.98 -13.48 -14.47
CA PRO A 134 -1.13 -14.85 -13.99
C PRO A 134 -0.44 -15.12 -12.64
N GLY A 135 0.45 -14.22 -12.17
CA GLY A 135 1.06 -14.24 -10.84
C GLY A 135 0.30 -13.43 -9.80
N SER A 136 -0.95 -13.05 -10.06
CA SER A 136 -1.77 -12.25 -9.16
C SER A 136 -2.25 -12.99 -7.91
N SER A 137 -2.05 -14.30 -7.82
CA SER A 137 -2.34 -15.15 -6.66
C SER A 137 -1.48 -14.87 -5.43
#